data_AF-A0AAN6ILS6-F1
#
_entry.id   AF-A0AAN6ILS6-F1
#
_cell.length_a   1.000
_cell.length_b   1.000
_cell.length_c   1.000
_cell.angle_alpha   90.00
_cell.angle_beta   90.00
_cell.angle_gamma   90.00
#
_symmetry.space_group_name_H-M   'P 1'
#
loop_
_entity.id
_entity.type
_entity.pdbx_description
1 polymer ?
#
loop_
_entity_poly.entity_id
_entity_poly.type
_entity_poly.pdbx_seq_one_letter_code
_entity_poly.pdbx_strand_id
1 'polypeptide(L)'
;MVNVFYSFMGELRTLIDRATCTPTHAFIKQLDEHGKLLRCYTQNIDSLEKRVGLETAFVQDEDAVDSADSASKRRKQTMDKKFTRAVQLHGDLDTLICTICHTKCPFSHKLALEFREGTPPPCPRCKEIEVIRGIVGKRSQTTGVLRPDIVLYNEMHPQGVSAIKCLNYWMRLLRFTTRMLY
;
A
#
# COMPACT_ATOMS: atom_id res chain seq x y z
N MET A 1 7.91 -22.52 11.29
CA MET A 1 7.53 -21.09 11.35
C MET A 1 7.33 -20.49 9.97
N VAL A 2 8.31 -20.55 9.06
CA VAL A 2 8.17 -19.97 7.70
C VAL A 2 6.97 -20.56 6.92
N ASN A 3 6.75 -21.87 7.02
CA ASN A 3 5.62 -22.53 6.37
C ASN A 3 4.24 -22.03 6.89
N VAL A 4 4.11 -21.81 8.20
CA VAL A 4 2.89 -21.30 8.84
C VAL A 4 2.54 -19.89 8.35
N PHE A 5 3.55 -19.04 8.13
CA PHE A 5 3.33 -17.70 7.60
C PHE A 5 2.71 -17.73 6.20
N TYR A 6 3.28 -18.53 5.29
CA TYR A 6 2.78 -18.59 3.91
C TYR A 6 1.40 -19.23 3.84
N SER A 7 1.17 -20.32 4.58
CA SER A 7 -0.15 -20.96 4.59
C SER A 7 -1.24 -20.04 5.13
N PHE A 8 -0.95 -19.36 6.24
CA PHE A 8 -1.83 -18.33 6.80
C PHE A 8 -2.12 -17.21 5.81
N MET A 9 -1.09 -16.67 5.13
CA MET A 9 -1.27 -15.56 4.18
C MET A 9 -2.10 -15.96 2.95
N GLY A 10 -1.95 -17.20 2.46
CA GLY A 10 -2.78 -17.73 1.37
C GLY A 10 -4.25 -17.90 1.79
N GLU A 11 -4.50 -18.37 3.01
CA GLU A 11 -5.85 -18.48 3.57
C GLU A 11 -6.48 -17.10 3.82
N LEU A 12 -5.74 -16.19 4.45
CA LEU A 12 -6.18 -14.83 4.71
C LEU A 12 -6.55 -14.10 3.42
N ARG A 13 -5.74 -14.24 2.36
CA ARG A 13 -6.04 -13.66 1.05
C ARG A 13 -7.37 -14.17 0.49
N THR A 14 -7.62 -15.47 0.60
CA THR A 14 -8.87 -16.09 0.15
C THR A 14 -10.08 -15.58 0.95
N LEU A 15 -9.92 -15.38 2.26
CA LEU A 15 -10.97 -14.81 3.11
C LEU A 15 -11.26 -13.35 2.75
N ILE A 16 -10.22 -12.54 2.52
CA ILE A 16 -10.35 -11.14 2.11
C ILE A 16 -11.06 -11.02 0.76
N ASP A 17 -10.72 -11.85 -0.22
CA ASP A 17 -11.38 -11.83 -1.54
C ASP A 17 -12.91 -12.04 -1.43
N ARG A 18 -13.36 -12.79 -0.41
CA ARG A 18 -14.78 -13.05 -0.13
C ARG A 18 -15.42 -12.07 0.85
N ALA A 19 -14.61 -11.28 1.56
CA ALA A 19 -15.10 -10.36 2.57
C ALA A 19 -15.90 -9.21 1.96
N THR A 20 -16.96 -8.81 2.65
CA THR A 20 -17.75 -7.62 2.31
C THR A 20 -17.37 -6.47 3.23
N CYS A 21 -17.42 -5.24 2.72
CA CYS A 21 -17.21 -4.05 3.54
C CYS A 21 -18.27 -3.96 4.65
N THR A 22 -17.84 -3.59 5.85
CA THR A 22 -18.73 -3.45 7.02
C THR A 22 -19.44 -2.08 7.02
N PRO A 23 -20.52 -1.91 7.82
CA PRO A 23 -21.15 -0.61 8.01
C PRO A 23 -20.18 0.50 8.47
N THR A 24 -19.13 0.15 9.23
CA THR A 24 -18.07 1.09 9.61
C THR A 24 -17.34 1.66 8.40
N HIS A 25 -17.03 0.82 7.40
CA HIS A 25 -16.39 1.30 6.16
C HIS A 25 -17.30 2.27 5.41
N ALA A 26 -18.60 1.95 5.33
CA ALA A 26 -19.60 2.84 4.71
C ALA A 26 -19.72 4.16 5.47
N PHE A 27 -19.71 4.14 6.80
CA PHE A 27 -19.71 5.35 7.63
C PHE A 27 -18.47 6.22 7.40
N ILE A 28 -17.28 5.62 7.35
CA ILE A 28 -16.03 6.35 7.04
C ILE A 28 -16.12 6.97 5.64
N LYS A 29 -16.66 6.24 4.65
CA LYS A 29 -16.88 6.78 3.31
C LYS A 29 -17.86 7.96 3.30
N GLN A 30 -18.94 7.90 4.07
CA GLN A 30 -19.86 9.04 4.21
C GLN A 30 -19.14 10.26 4.82
N LEU A 31 -18.27 10.08 5.81
CA LEU A 31 -17.48 11.20 6.33
C LEU A 31 -16.60 11.84 5.26
N ASP A 32 -16.01 11.04 4.36
CA ASP A 32 -15.23 11.52 3.21
C ASP A 32 -16.09 12.32 2.23
N GLU A 33 -17.24 11.78 1.84
CA GLU A 33 -18.17 12.44 0.91
C GLU A 33 -18.70 13.78 1.44
N HIS A 34 -18.90 13.89 2.76
CA HIS A 34 -19.33 15.12 3.41
C HIS A 34 -18.17 16.08 3.74
N GLY A 35 -16.93 15.76 3.35
CA GLY A 35 -15.74 16.58 3.63
C GLY A 35 -15.38 16.66 5.12
N LYS A 36 -15.85 15.72 5.93
CA LYS A 36 -15.60 15.64 7.38
C LYS A 36 -14.48 14.65 7.74
N LEU A 37 -14.09 13.78 6.81
CA LEU A 37 -12.96 12.88 6.99
C LEU A 37 -11.64 13.60 6.71
N LEU A 38 -10.83 13.76 7.75
CA LEU A 38 -9.46 14.24 7.59
C LEU A 38 -8.56 13.16 6.98
N ARG A 39 -8.59 11.98 7.60
CA ARG A 39 -7.85 10.78 7.24
C ARG A 39 -8.47 9.56 7.91
N CYS A 40 -8.34 8.41 7.27
CA CYS A 40 -8.41 7.11 7.91
C CYS A 40 -6.99 6.54 7.96
N TYR A 41 -6.48 6.24 9.16
CA TYR A 41 -5.23 5.49 9.31
C TYR A 41 -5.62 4.06 9.70
N THR A 42 -5.40 3.12 8.79
CA THR A 42 -5.79 1.72 8.98
C THR A 42 -4.55 0.86 9.19
N GLN A 43 -4.62 -0.03 10.18
CA GLN A 43 -3.62 -1.07 10.41
C GLN A 43 -3.96 -2.36 9.65
N ASN A 44 -5.18 -2.43 9.09
CA ASN A 44 -5.65 -3.59 8.36
C ASN A 44 -4.94 -3.68 7.01
N ILE A 45 -4.76 -4.92 6.54
CA ILE A 45 -4.10 -5.25 5.28
C ILE A 45 -5.08 -5.83 4.25
N ASP A 46 -6.38 -5.70 4.52
CA ASP A 46 -7.48 -6.30 3.73
C ASP A 46 -7.97 -5.42 2.56
N SER A 47 -7.53 -4.16 2.50
CA SER A 47 -7.91 -3.19 1.47
C SER A 47 -9.43 -2.97 1.34
N LEU A 48 -10.22 -3.20 2.40
CA LEU A 48 -11.67 -2.99 2.35
C LEU A 48 -12.05 -1.51 2.24
N GLU A 49 -11.19 -0.59 2.70
CA GLU A 49 -11.35 0.86 2.52
C GLU A 49 -11.33 1.24 1.04
N LYS A 50 -10.44 0.61 0.26
CA LYS A 50 -10.34 0.81 -1.19
C LYS A 50 -11.62 0.35 -1.90
N ARG A 51 -12.25 -0.73 -1.43
CA ARG A 51 -13.50 -1.27 -2.01
C ARG A 51 -14.70 -0.35 -1.81
N VAL A 52 -14.73 0.44 -0.74
CA VAL A 52 -15.75 1.51 -0.57
C VAL A 52 -15.38 2.81 -1.28
N GLY A 53 -14.31 2.82 -2.08
CA GLY A 53 -13.90 3.98 -2.86
C GLY A 53 -13.21 5.07 -2.05
N LEU A 54 -12.56 4.72 -0.93
CA LEU A 54 -11.57 5.61 -0.32
C LEU A 54 -10.26 5.51 -1.11
N GLU A 55 -9.70 6.66 -1.45
CA GLU A 55 -8.37 6.73 -2.06
C GLU A 55 -7.33 6.18 -1.07
N THR A 56 -6.48 5.26 -1.52
CA THR A 56 -5.38 4.67 -0.73
C THR A 56 -3.99 4.99 -1.28
N ALA A 57 -3.89 5.38 -2.55
CA ALA A 57 -2.62 5.65 -3.20
C ALA A 57 -2.08 7.04 -2.81
N PHE A 58 -0.79 7.10 -2.46
CA PHE A 58 -0.09 8.39 -2.40
C PHE A 58 0.18 8.87 -3.82
N VAL A 59 -0.27 10.07 -4.17
CA VAL A 59 0.11 10.73 -5.41
C VAL A 59 1.62 10.98 -5.35
N GLN A 60 2.38 10.31 -6.22
CA GLN A 60 3.81 10.57 -6.38
C GLN A 60 3.99 11.91 -7.11
N ASP A 61 4.97 12.71 -6.66
CA ASP A 61 5.41 13.93 -7.36
C ASP A 61 6.08 13.52 -8.68
N GLU A 62 5.30 13.30 -9.74
CA GLU A 62 5.83 13.33 -11.10
C GLU A 62 5.21 14.57 -11.80
N ASP A 63 6.03 15.62 -11.83
CA ASP A 63 6.03 16.77 -12.75
C ASP A 63 4.73 17.58 -12.94
N ALA A 64 4.31 18.31 -11.89
CA ALA A 64 3.48 19.49 -12.08
C ALA A 64 4.36 20.67 -12.55
N VAL A 65 4.40 20.91 -13.87
CA VAL A 65 4.98 22.11 -14.47
C VAL A 65 4.19 23.33 -14.00
N ASP A 66 4.83 24.15 -13.17
CA ASP A 66 4.27 25.38 -12.59
C ASP A 66 3.93 26.40 -13.69
N SER A 67 2.64 26.61 -13.95
CA SER A 67 2.14 27.85 -14.55
C SER A 67 1.66 28.78 -13.45
N ALA A 68 2.55 29.69 -13.09
CA ALA A 68 2.40 30.66 -12.02
C ALA A 68 1.41 31.76 -12.40
N ASP A 69 0.13 31.65 -12.02
CA ASP A 69 -0.71 32.88 -11.99
C ASP A 69 -1.96 32.89 -11.09
N SER A 70 -2.03 32.06 -10.03
CA SER A 70 -3.18 32.12 -9.10
C SER A 70 -2.83 31.58 -7.71
N ALA A 71 -1.83 32.20 -7.06
CA ALA A 71 -0.98 31.60 -6.04
C ALA A 71 -1.60 31.37 -4.64
N SER A 72 -2.74 31.96 -4.28
CA SER A 72 -3.12 32.07 -2.85
C SER A 72 -4.34 31.26 -2.42
N LYS A 73 -5.32 31.02 -3.31
CA LYS A 73 -6.51 30.17 -3.00
C LYS A 73 -6.41 28.75 -3.58
N ARG A 74 -5.72 28.55 -4.72
CA ARG A 74 -5.45 27.22 -5.30
C ARG A 74 -4.54 26.36 -4.42
N ARG A 75 -3.60 26.98 -3.70
CA ARG A 75 -2.56 26.30 -2.90
C ARG A 75 -3.09 25.43 -1.75
N LYS A 76 -4.28 25.73 -1.21
CA LYS A 76 -4.93 24.96 -0.14
C LYS A 76 -5.71 23.76 -0.68
N GLN A 77 -6.36 23.90 -1.85
CA GLN A 77 -7.06 22.79 -2.52
C GLN A 77 -6.10 21.80 -3.20
N THR A 78 -4.94 22.25 -3.69
CA THR A 78 -3.95 21.38 -4.33
C THR A 78 -3.18 20.50 -3.35
N MET A 79 -2.97 20.96 -2.11
CA MET A 79 -2.30 20.16 -1.07
C MET A 79 -3.21 19.08 -0.47
N ASP A 80 -4.52 19.31 -0.36
CA ASP A 80 -5.46 18.31 0.18
C ASP A 80 -5.70 17.13 -0.78
N LYS A 81 -5.49 17.34 -2.08
CA LYS A 81 -5.43 16.29 -3.12
C LYS A 81 -4.08 15.56 -3.18
N LYS A 82 -3.05 16.08 -2.53
CA LYS A 82 -1.70 15.48 -2.54
C LYS A 82 -1.58 14.29 -1.60
N PHE A 83 -2.55 14.10 -0.70
CA PHE A 83 -2.50 13.04 0.29
C PHE A 83 -3.75 12.16 0.25
N THR A 84 -3.51 10.86 0.22
CA THR A 84 -4.51 9.81 0.30
C THR A 84 -5.47 9.95 1.49
N ARG A 85 -6.73 9.51 1.32
CA ARG A 85 -7.77 9.53 2.36
C ARG A 85 -7.61 8.39 3.35
N ALA A 86 -7.26 7.20 2.87
CA ALA A 86 -6.93 6.04 3.68
C ALA A 86 -5.42 5.76 3.58
N VAL A 87 -4.73 5.80 4.72
CA VAL A 87 -3.31 5.46 4.85
C VAL A 87 -3.21 4.05 5.42
N GLN A 88 -2.70 3.13 4.61
CA GLN A 88 -2.47 1.72 5.00
C GLN A 88 -1.12 1.61 5.70
N LEU A 89 -1.15 1.51 7.03
CA LEU A 89 0.03 1.57 7.89
C LEU A 89 0.91 0.32 7.83
N HIS A 90 0.41 -0.78 7.28
CA HIS A 90 1.14 -2.05 7.19
C HIS A 90 1.17 -2.61 5.76
N GLY A 91 0.89 -1.77 4.75
CA GLY A 91 0.72 -2.22 3.37
C GLY A 91 -0.61 -2.92 3.13
N ASP A 92 -0.64 -3.80 2.15
CA ASP A 92 -1.84 -4.52 1.71
C ASP A 92 -1.51 -5.91 1.15
N LEU A 93 -2.55 -6.70 0.90
CA LEU A 93 -2.43 -8.03 0.28
C LEU A 93 -2.79 -8.05 -1.20
N ASP A 94 -2.86 -6.89 -1.89
CA ASP A 94 -3.14 -6.84 -3.32
C ASP A 94 -1.93 -7.33 -4.14
N THR A 95 -0.71 -7.12 -3.62
CA THR A 95 0.54 -7.45 -4.33
C THR A 95 1.51 -8.31 -3.50
N LEU A 96 2.36 -9.04 -4.22
CA LEU A 96 3.53 -9.73 -3.69
C LEU A 96 4.79 -8.96 -4.11
N ILE A 97 5.85 -9.08 -3.32
CA ILE A 97 7.17 -8.51 -3.58
C ILE A 97 8.24 -9.59 -3.50
N CYS A 98 9.21 -9.55 -4.44
CA CYS A 98 10.37 -10.43 -4.40
C CYS A 98 11.37 -10.00 -3.32
N THR A 99 11.89 -10.96 -2.55
CA THR A 99 12.88 -10.72 -1.48
C THR A 99 14.27 -10.32 -1.98
N ILE A 100 14.56 -10.47 -3.28
CA ILE A 100 15.87 -10.15 -3.87
C ILE A 100 15.78 -8.98 -4.85
N CYS A 101 14.95 -9.08 -5.89
CA CYS A 101 14.88 -8.06 -6.94
C CYS A 101 13.79 -7.01 -6.71
N HIS A 102 13.03 -7.11 -5.62
CA HIS A 102 11.94 -6.20 -5.24
C HIS A 102 10.86 -5.98 -6.32
N THR A 103 10.81 -6.85 -7.33
CA THR A 103 9.75 -6.80 -8.33
C THR A 103 8.43 -7.18 -7.70
N LYS A 104 7.43 -6.34 -7.95
CA LYS A 104 6.06 -6.56 -7.48
C LYS A 104 5.24 -7.29 -8.52
N CYS A 105 4.30 -8.13 -8.07
CA CYS A 105 3.30 -8.74 -8.92
C CYS A 105 1.96 -8.85 -8.18
N PRO A 106 0.81 -8.93 -8.88
CA PRO A 106 -0.47 -9.12 -8.22
C PRO A 106 -0.53 -10.43 -7.44
N PHE A 107 -1.08 -10.40 -6.23
CA PHE A 107 -1.30 -11.61 -5.44
C PHE A 107 -2.57 -12.33 -5.93
N SER A 108 -2.44 -13.02 -7.06
CA SER A 108 -3.57 -13.72 -7.69
C SER A 108 -4.11 -14.88 -6.84
N HIS A 109 -5.36 -15.28 -7.10
CA HIS A 109 -5.98 -16.46 -6.47
C HIS A 109 -5.14 -17.73 -6.65
N LYS A 110 -4.48 -17.92 -7.81
CA LYS A 110 -3.58 -19.06 -8.03
C LYS A 110 -2.42 -19.05 -7.04
N LEU A 111 -1.76 -17.90 -6.87
CA LEU A 111 -0.66 -17.76 -5.92
C LEU A 111 -1.15 -17.92 -4.48
N ALA A 112 -2.37 -17.49 -4.16
CA ALA A 112 -2.96 -17.71 -2.83
C ALA A 112 -3.11 -19.21 -2.52
N LEU A 113 -3.50 -20.04 -3.50
CA LEU A 113 -3.52 -21.50 -3.35
C LEU A 113 -2.12 -22.08 -3.18
N GLU A 114 -1.14 -21.65 -3.97
CA GLU A 114 0.26 -22.09 -3.80
C GLU A 114 0.80 -21.74 -2.40
N PHE A 115 0.46 -20.56 -1.88
CA PHE A 115 0.82 -20.14 -0.53
C PHE A 115 0.23 -21.05 0.55
N ARG A 116 -1.00 -21.57 0.37
CA ARG A 116 -1.67 -22.47 1.32
C ARG A 116 -0.92 -23.79 1.54
N GLU A 117 -0.13 -24.23 0.56
CA GLU A 117 0.79 -25.36 0.68
C GLU A 117 2.00 -25.04 1.58
N GLY A 118 2.15 -23.78 2.01
CA GLY A 118 3.15 -23.34 2.97
C GLY A 118 4.56 -23.16 2.39
N THR A 119 4.72 -23.24 1.07
CA THR A 119 6.00 -23.02 0.40
C THR A 119 5.92 -21.76 -0.46
N PRO A 120 6.84 -20.78 -0.30
CA PRO A 120 6.79 -19.57 -1.08
C PRO A 120 7.15 -19.83 -2.55
N PRO A 121 6.37 -19.28 -3.51
CA PRO A 121 6.67 -19.44 -4.91
C PRO A 121 7.91 -18.63 -5.29
N PRO A 122 8.76 -19.16 -6.18
CA PRO A 122 9.94 -18.46 -6.67
C PRO A 122 9.55 -17.28 -7.55
N CYS A 123 10.35 -16.22 -7.51
CA CYS A 123 10.12 -15.02 -8.30
C CYS A 123 10.31 -15.32 -9.81
N PRO A 124 9.29 -15.07 -10.65
CA PRO A 124 9.39 -15.30 -12.10
C PRO A 124 10.52 -14.49 -12.75
N ARG A 125 10.68 -13.21 -12.36
CA ARG A 125 11.74 -12.35 -12.89
C ARG A 125 13.13 -12.86 -12.53
N CYS A 126 13.34 -13.32 -11.30
CA CYS A 126 14.64 -13.88 -10.90
C CYS A 126 14.96 -15.15 -11.72
N LYS A 127 13.97 -16.01 -11.94
CA LYS A 127 14.11 -17.20 -12.80
C LYS A 127 14.46 -16.84 -14.23
N GLU A 128 13.78 -15.86 -14.82
CA GLU A 128 14.07 -15.37 -16.17
C GLU A 128 15.52 -14.87 -16.28
N ILE A 129 15.96 -14.07 -15.30
CA ILE A 129 17.34 -13.58 -15.24
C ILE A 129 18.33 -14.74 -15.12
N GLU A 130 18.04 -15.74 -14.28
CA GLU A 130 18.89 -16.91 -14.10
C GLU A 130 19.05 -17.70 -15.42
N VAL A 131 17.96 -17.93 -16.15
CA VAL A 131 17.97 -18.62 -17.45
C VAL A 131 18.81 -17.85 -18.47
N ILE A 132 18.60 -16.54 -18.60
CA ILE A 132 19.36 -15.69 -19.54
C ILE A 132 20.85 -15.74 -19.20
N ARG A 133 21.21 -15.69 -17.91
CA ARG A 133 22.62 -15.77 -17.48
C ARG A 133 23.25 -17.12 -17.82
N GLY A 134 22.51 -18.22 -17.67
CA GLY A 134 22.96 -19.55 -18.06
C GLY A 134 23.28 -19.64 -19.55
N ILE A 135 22.40 -19.10 -20.40
CA ILE A 135 22.61 -19.03 -21.86
C ILE A 135 23.87 -18.21 -22.21
N VAL A 136 24.12 -17.12 -21.49
CA VAL A 136 25.27 -16.22 -21.71
C VAL A 136 26.55 -16.73 -21.01
N GLY A 137 26.54 -17.92 -20.41
CA GLY A 137 27.70 -18.50 -19.73
C GLY A 137 28.14 -17.76 -18.46
N LYS A 138 27.25 -16.92 -17.89
CA LYS A 138 27.51 -16.23 -16.62
C LYS A 138 27.23 -17.17 -15.44
N ARG A 139 27.89 -16.92 -14.31
CA ARG A 139 27.62 -17.62 -13.05
C ARG A 139 26.12 -17.53 -12.67
N SER A 140 25.54 -18.65 -12.23
CA SER A 140 24.18 -18.71 -11.69
C SER A 140 24.03 -17.72 -10.52
N GLN A 141 22.82 -17.19 -10.36
CA GLN A 141 22.45 -16.29 -9.27
C GLN A 141 21.26 -16.87 -8.51
N THR A 142 21.21 -16.57 -7.21
CA THR A 142 20.12 -17.00 -6.34
C THR A 142 18.78 -16.47 -6.84
N THR A 143 17.83 -17.37 -7.07
CA THR A 143 16.44 -17.02 -7.35
C THR A 143 15.73 -16.59 -6.07
N GLY A 144 15.18 -15.38 -6.07
CA GLY A 144 14.40 -14.85 -4.95
C GLY A 144 13.04 -15.52 -4.81
N VAL A 145 12.40 -15.36 -3.65
CA VAL A 145 11.04 -15.86 -3.39
C VAL A 145 10.07 -14.70 -3.29
N LEU A 146 8.80 -14.95 -3.61
CA LEU A 146 7.73 -13.97 -3.45
C LEU A 146 7.18 -14.02 -2.02
N ARG A 147 6.95 -12.84 -1.43
CA ARG A 147 6.25 -12.67 -0.16
C ARG A 147 5.15 -11.62 -0.29
N PRO A 148 4.15 -11.57 0.59
CA PRO A 148 3.15 -10.50 0.55
C PRO A 148 3.80 -9.14 0.80
N ASP A 149 3.31 -8.09 0.11
CA ASP A 149 3.81 -6.72 0.22
C ASP A 149 3.23 -6.00 1.44
N ILE A 150 3.43 -6.61 2.61
CA ILE A 150 3.07 -6.08 3.91
C ILE A 150 4.32 -5.75 4.72
N VAL A 151 4.17 -4.84 5.67
CA VAL A 151 5.25 -4.46 6.59
C VAL A 151 5.24 -5.41 7.77
N LEU A 152 6.30 -6.20 7.92
CA LEU A 152 6.48 -7.09 9.06
C LEU A 152 7.14 -6.36 10.23
N TYR A 153 7.08 -6.97 11.42
CA TYR A 153 7.79 -6.45 12.59
C TYR A 153 9.28 -6.29 12.29
N ASN A 154 9.83 -5.14 12.69
CA ASN A 154 11.22 -4.72 12.44
C ASN A 154 11.55 -4.40 10.97
N GLU A 155 10.57 -4.33 10.07
CA GLU A 155 10.75 -3.77 8.74
C GLU A 155 10.43 -2.27 8.70
N MET A 156 11.13 -1.56 7.83
CA MET A 156 10.84 -0.16 7.56
C MET A 156 9.63 -0.05 6.63
N HIS A 157 8.69 0.82 6.98
CA HIS A 157 7.54 1.08 6.12
C HIS A 157 7.98 1.76 4.81
N PRO A 158 7.70 1.19 3.62
CA PRO A 158 8.14 1.77 2.33
C PRO A 158 7.66 3.21 2.13
N GLN A 159 6.44 3.52 2.59
CA GLN A 159 5.84 4.85 2.51
C GLN A 159 5.86 5.59 3.87
N GLY A 160 6.67 5.14 4.84
CA GLY A 160 6.66 5.67 6.20
C GLY A 160 6.97 7.16 6.25
N VAL A 161 7.92 7.61 5.41
CA VAL A 161 8.23 9.04 5.26
C VAL A 161 7.03 9.84 4.76
N SER A 162 6.29 9.33 3.78
CA SER A 162 5.09 9.98 3.24
C SER A 162 3.96 10.01 4.27
N ALA A 163 3.77 8.93 5.04
CA ALA A 163 2.81 8.86 6.13
C ALA A 163 3.15 9.87 7.25
N ILE A 164 4.43 10.02 7.62
CA ILE A 164 4.88 11.01 8.60
C ILE A 164 4.71 12.44 8.09
N LYS A 165 5.07 12.72 6.82
CA LYS A 165 4.85 14.03 6.18
C LYS A 165 3.38 14.40 6.19
N CYS A 166 2.53 13.45 5.81
CA CYS A 166 1.08 13.54 5.87
C CYS A 166 0.60 13.89 7.28
N LEU A 167 0.99 13.11 8.30
CA LEU A 167 0.61 13.34 9.69
C LEU A 167 1.02 14.75 10.18
N ASN A 168 2.27 15.15 9.92
CA ASN A 168 2.80 16.44 10.32
C ASN A 168 2.05 17.62 9.67
N TYR A 169 1.72 17.51 8.38
CA TYR A 169 0.95 18.53 7.66
C TYR A 169 -0.43 18.74 8.32
N TRP A 170 -1.14 17.66 8.63
CA TRP A 170 -2.47 17.74 9.24
C TRP A 170 -2.45 18.19 10.69
N MET A 171 -1.48 17.75 11.49
CA MET A 171 -1.31 18.27 12.85
C MET A 171 -1.07 19.78 12.85
N ARG A 172 -0.33 20.30 11.87
CA ARG A 172 -0.10 21.74 11.73
C ARG A 172 -1.39 22.48 11.38
N LEU A 173 -2.19 21.97 10.44
CA LEU A 173 -3.50 22.55 10.09
C LEU A 173 -4.47 22.58 11.27
N LEU A 174 -4.58 21.50 12.03
CA LEU A 174 -5.47 21.42 13.20
C LEU A 174 -5.13 22.47 14.26
N ARG A 175 -3.84 22.72 14.49
CA ARG A 175 -3.37 23.79 15.41
C ARG A 175 -3.74 25.20 14.95
N PHE A 176 -3.87 25.43 13.63
CA PHE A 176 -4.31 26.71 13.10
C PHE A 176 -5.82 26.89 13.20
N THR A 177 -6.60 25.81 13.01
CA THR A 177 -8.07 25.89 13.11
C THR A 177 -8.57 26.07 14.55
N THR A 178 -7.90 25.48 15.54
CA THR A 178 -8.28 25.66 16.95
C THR A 178 -7.92 27.05 17.50
N ARG A 179 -6.98 27.76 16.89
CA ARG A 179 -6.62 29.15 17.24
C ARG A 179 -7.61 30.20 16.72
N MET A 180 -8.55 29.85 15.84
CA MET A 180 -9.60 30.75 15.35
C MET A 180 -10.93 30.63 16.13
N LEU A 181 -11.00 29.72 17.11
CA LEU A 181 -12.21 29.47 17.91
C LEU A 181 -12.13 30.08 19.34
N TYR A 182 -11.14 30.94 19.58
CA TYR A 182 -11.00 31.73 20.81
C TYR A 182 -10.65 33.18 20.44
#